data_AF-A0A7S4C3Y4-F1
#
_entry.id   AF-A0A7S4C3Y4-F1
#
_cell.length_a   1.000
_cell.length_b   1.000
_cell.length_c   1.000
_cell.angle_alpha   90.00
_cell.angle_beta   90.00
_cell.angle_gamma   90.00
#
_symmetry.space_group_name_H-M   'P 1'
#
loop_
_entity.id
_entity.type
_entity.pdbx_description
1 polymer ?
#
loop_
_entity_poly.entity_id
_entity_poly.type
_entity_poly.pdbx_seq_one_letter_code
_entity_poly.pdbx_strand_id
1 'polypeptide(L)'
;AGRLGMWHFKTELADLAFKHLFPKEYDELAAHIESRMARYTQTIDQAKAKIQRMLHADQWLQGRMRSVAVTGRTKSLFSTWKKMQRHGCGIERINDLVALRVVLLRESDGSAPHEAADGEDVAMCYHVL
;
A
#
# COMPACT_ATOMS: atom_id res chain seq x y z
N ALA A 1 -0.67 5.99 20.17
CA ALA A 1 -1.13 5.17 19.04
C ALA A 1 0.00 4.51 18.22
N GLY A 2 1.02 5.25 17.72
CA GLY A 2 2.05 4.66 16.84
C GLY A 2 3.00 3.61 17.46
N ARG A 3 3.04 3.49 18.78
CA ARG A 3 3.93 2.56 19.51
C ARG A 3 3.33 1.18 19.79
N LEU A 4 2.01 1.00 19.59
CA LEU A 4 1.29 -0.23 19.91
C LEU A 4 0.93 -1.06 18.66
N GLY A 5 1.55 -0.78 17.51
CA GLY A 5 1.21 -1.44 16.24
C GLY A 5 -0.17 -1.07 15.65
N MET A 6 -0.99 -0.28 16.36
CA MET A 6 -2.31 0.17 15.93
C MET A 6 -2.26 1.32 14.91
N TRP A 7 -1.59 1.10 13.80
CA TRP A 7 -1.44 2.10 12.74
C TRP A 7 -2.75 2.42 12.01
N HIS A 8 -3.66 1.45 11.90
CA HIS A 8 -4.95 1.63 11.25
C HIS A 8 -5.80 2.69 11.99
N PHE A 9 -6.06 2.46 13.28
CA PHE A 9 -6.79 3.40 14.15
C PHE A 9 -6.16 4.79 14.18
N LYS A 10 -4.83 4.87 14.28
CA LYS A 10 -4.13 6.16 14.23
C LYS A 10 -4.46 6.92 12.94
N THR A 11 -4.45 6.22 11.82
CA THR A 11 -4.64 6.82 10.49
C THR A 11 -6.07 7.29 10.35
N GLU A 12 -7.04 6.47 10.73
CA GLU A 12 -8.46 6.79 10.69
C GLU A 12 -8.81 7.99 11.58
N LEU A 13 -8.34 7.99 12.84
CA LEU A 13 -8.54 9.12 13.75
C LEU A 13 -7.91 10.41 13.23
N ALA A 14 -6.75 10.32 12.58
CA ALA A 14 -6.08 11.48 12.00
C ALA A 14 -6.84 12.05 10.81
N ASP A 15 -7.39 11.19 9.93
CA ASP A 15 -8.21 11.64 8.79
C ASP A 15 -9.53 12.27 9.28
N LEU A 16 -10.18 11.70 10.30
CA LEU A 16 -11.36 12.30 10.92
C LEU A 16 -11.05 13.65 11.56
N ALA A 17 -9.97 13.74 12.33
CA ALA A 17 -9.55 15.01 12.92
C ALA A 17 -9.22 16.05 11.84
N PHE A 18 -8.57 15.64 10.76
CA PHE A 18 -8.26 16.52 9.63
C PHE A 18 -9.53 17.09 8.99
N LYS A 19 -10.54 16.25 8.75
CA LYS A 19 -11.84 16.67 8.21
C LYS A 19 -12.51 17.77 9.06
N HIS A 20 -12.41 17.68 10.38
CA HIS A 20 -13.07 18.65 11.28
C HIS A 20 -12.23 19.89 11.56
N LEU A 21 -10.91 19.76 11.63
CA LEU A 21 -10.01 20.89 11.91
C LEU A 21 -9.74 21.77 10.68
N PHE A 22 -9.70 21.16 9.49
CA PHE A 22 -9.35 21.82 8.23
C PHE A 22 -10.32 21.41 7.11
N PRO A 23 -11.60 21.79 7.19
CA PRO A 23 -12.64 21.30 6.28
C PRO A 23 -12.40 21.74 4.82
N LYS A 24 -11.94 22.97 4.59
CA LYS A 24 -11.70 23.49 3.23
C LYS A 24 -10.59 22.72 2.53
N GLU A 25 -9.46 22.55 3.22
CA GLU A 25 -8.30 21.81 2.72
C GLU A 25 -8.63 20.33 2.52
N TYR A 26 -9.47 19.76 3.40
CA TYR A 26 -9.97 18.40 3.24
C TYR A 26 -10.80 18.26 1.97
N ASP A 27 -11.78 19.14 1.75
CA ASP A 27 -12.70 19.07 0.61
C ASP A 27 -11.95 19.28 -0.72
N GLU A 28 -11.03 20.25 -0.78
CA GLU A 28 -10.17 20.48 -1.95
C GLU A 28 -9.33 19.25 -2.28
N LEU A 29 -8.70 18.65 -1.26
CA LEU A 29 -7.88 17.45 -1.43
C LEU A 29 -8.72 16.26 -1.88
N ALA A 30 -9.89 16.05 -1.27
CA ALA A 30 -10.80 14.96 -1.58
C ALA A 30 -11.32 15.06 -3.02
N ALA A 31 -11.81 16.24 -3.43
CA ALA A 31 -12.31 16.47 -4.78
C ALA A 31 -11.21 16.26 -5.84
N HIS A 32 -9.99 16.74 -5.55
CA HIS A 32 -8.87 16.56 -6.47
C HIS A 32 -8.49 15.09 -6.63
N ILE A 33 -8.49 14.33 -5.53
CA ILE A 33 -8.23 12.90 -5.53
C ILE A 33 -9.32 12.15 -6.30
N GLU A 34 -10.59 12.45 -6.05
CA GLU A 34 -11.75 11.85 -6.71
C GLU A 34 -11.71 12.03 -8.23
N SER A 35 -11.37 13.24 -8.71
CA SER A 35 -11.24 13.52 -10.15
C SER A 35 -10.22 12.61 -10.87
N ARG A 36 -9.24 12.07 -10.14
CA ARG A 36 -8.16 11.22 -10.68
C ARG A 36 -8.36 9.75 -10.36
N MET A 37 -9.37 9.38 -9.57
CA MET A 37 -9.58 8.01 -9.10
C MET A 37 -9.70 7.02 -10.25
N ALA A 38 -10.47 7.33 -11.29
CA ALA A 38 -10.63 6.43 -12.44
C ALA A 38 -9.28 6.09 -13.10
N ARG A 39 -8.43 7.11 -13.30
CA ARG A 39 -7.08 6.93 -13.87
C ARG A 39 -6.18 6.10 -12.95
N TYR A 40 -6.26 6.34 -11.65
CA TYR A 40 -5.49 5.58 -10.67
C TYR A 40 -5.92 4.12 -10.61
N THR A 41 -7.22 3.83 -10.56
CA THR A 41 -7.76 2.46 -10.58
C THR A 41 -7.28 1.70 -11.81
N GLN A 42 -7.41 2.31 -13.00
CA GLN A 42 -6.92 1.70 -14.24
C GLN A 42 -5.41 1.41 -14.19
N THR A 43 -4.61 2.35 -13.69
CA THR A 43 -3.16 2.19 -13.58
C THR A 43 -2.80 1.08 -12.58
N ILE A 44 -3.48 1.04 -11.44
CA ILE A 44 -3.32 0.01 -10.40
C ILE A 44 -3.68 -1.35 -10.96
N ASP A 45 -4.79 -1.49 -11.67
CA ASP A 45 -5.25 -2.77 -12.21
C ASP A 45 -4.29 -3.31 -13.27
N GLN A 46 -3.80 -2.45 -14.16
CA GLN A 46 -2.78 -2.81 -15.15
C GLN A 46 -1.46 -3.25 -14.48
N ALA A 47 -0.99 -2.48 -13.50
CA ALA A 47 0.22 -2.79 -12.77
C ALA A 47 0.07 -4.08 -11.95
N LYS A 48 -1.08 -4.28 -11.30
CA LYS A 48 -1.45 -5.49 -10.58
C LYS A 48 -1.40 -6.72 -11.49
N ALA A 49 -2.07 -6.65 -12.65
CA ALA A 49 -2.08 -7.76 -13.61
C ALA A 49 -0.68 -8.04 -14.18
N LYS A 50 0.16 -7.02 -14.35
CA LYS A 50 1.55 -7.18 -14.78
C LYS A 50 2.40 -7.87 -13.71
N ILE A 51 2.35 -7.37 -12.47
CA ILE A 51 3.11 -7.93 -11.34
C ILE A 51 2.68 -9.38 -11.08
N GLN A 52 1.37 -9.66 -11.06
CA GLN A 52 0.88 -11.04 -10.88
C GLN A 52 1.44 -11.97 -11.95
N ARG A 53 1.40 -11.58 -13.23
CA ARG A 53 1.99 -12.40 -14.31
C ARG A 53 3.49 -12.60 -14.14
N MET A 54 4.24 -11.57 -13.76
CA MET A 54 5.69 -11.67 -13.54
C MET A 54 6.01 -12.62 -12.38
N LEU A 55 5.31 -12.49 -11.25
CA LEU A 55 5.53 -13.34 -10.07
C LEU A 55 5.14 -14.79 -10.32
N HIS A 56 4.09 -15.04 -11.12
CA HIS A 56 3.75 -16.40 -11.53
C HIS A 56 4.71 -16.96 -12.59
N ALA A 57 5.35 -16.15 -13.43
CA ALA A 57 6.32 -16.64 -14.41
C ALA A 57 7.71 -16.90 -13.80
N ASP A 58 7.96 -16.42 -12.58
CA ASP A 58 9.25 -16.55 -11.90
C ASP A 58 9.49 -17.99 -11.41
N GLN A 59 10.47 -18.66 -12.01
CA GLN A 59 10.83 -20.04 -11.68
C GLN A 59 11.34 -20.20 -10.25
N TRP A 60 11.99 -19.18 -9.69
CA TRP A 60 12.50 -19.24 -8.32
C TRP A 60 11.35 -19.22 -7.30
N LEU A 61 10.25 -18.53 -7.62
CA LEU A 61 9.05 -18.48 -6.78
C LEU A 61 8.10 -19.67 -7.00
N GLN A 62 8.08 -20.28 -8.19
CA GLN A 62 7.14 -21.34 -8.62
C GLN A 62 7.12 -22.63 -7.76
N GLY A 63 8.07 -22.84 -6.83
CA GLY A 63 8.06 -23.95 -5.88
C GLY A 63 8.15 -23.53 -4.40
N ARG A 64 8.13 -22.23 -4.12
CA ARG A 64 8.24 -21.66 -2.76
C ARG A 64 6.99 -20.89 -2.37
N MET A 65 6.28 -20.34 -3.34
CA MET A 65 5.11 -19.51 -3.14
C MET A 65 3.83 -20.32 -3.34
N ARG A 66 3.04 -20.43 -2.28
CA ARG A 66 1.68 -21.00 -2.33
C ARG A 66 0.71 -20.09 -3.06
N SER A 67 0.74 -18.80 -2.72
CA SER A 67 -0.13 -17.80 -3.33
C SER A 67 0.44 -16.39 -3.21
N VAL A 68 0.00 -15.52 -4.12
CA VAL A 68 0.32 -14.10 -4.11
C VAL A 68 -0.94 -13.26 -4.15
N ALA A 69 -1.02 -12.29 -3.24
CA ALA A 69 -2.07 -11.27 -3.24
C ALA A 69 -1.45 -9.91 -3.54
N VAL A 70 -1.83 -9.33 -4.67
CA VAL A 70 -1.47 -7.95 -5.04
C VAL A 70 -2.70 -7.07 -4.84
N THR A 71 -2.58 -6.07 -3.97
CA THR A 71 -3.67 -5.16 -3.60
C THR A 71 -3.24 -3.71 -3.77
N GLY A 72 -4.16 -2.87 -4.26
CA GLY A 72 -3.95 -1.42 -4.26
C GLY A 72 -4.20 -0.84 -2.86
N ARG A 73 -3.36 0.10 -2.46
CA ARG A 73 -3.50 0.87 -1.22
C ARG A 73 -3.49 2.35 -1.56
N THR A 74 -4.47 3.09 -1.06
CA THR A 74 -4.48 4.54 -1.08
C THR A 74 -3.81 5.10 0.17
N LYS A 75 -3.10 6.23 0.01
CA LYS A 75 -2.56 6.98 1.14
C LYS A 75 -3.71 7.73 1.84
N SER A 76 -3.62 7.88 3.17
CA SER A 76 -4.57 8.69 3.93
C SER A 76 -4.54 10.16 3.49
N LEU A 77 -5.68 10.84 3.58
CA LEU A 77 -5.82 12.24 3.20
C LEU A 77 -4.92 13.13 4.05
N PHE A 78 -4.94 12.94 5.37
CA PHE A 78 -4.07 13.69 6.29
C PHE A 78 -2.59 13.45 6.00
N SER A 79 -2.20 12.21 5.69
CA SER A 79 -0.81 11.89 5.35
C SER A 79 -0.37 12.53 4.04
N THR A 80 -1.28 12.63 3.08
CA THR A 80 -1.07 13.32 1.79
C THR A 80 -0.91 14.81 2.01
N TRP A 81 -1.84 15.44 2.73
CA TRP A 81 -1.77 16.85 3.10
C TRP A 81 -0.48 17.19 3.86
N LYS A 82 -0.11 16.36 4.85
CA LYS A 82 1.15 16.55 5.60
C LYS A 82 2.39 16.46 4.70
N LYS A 83 2.35 15.62 3.65
CA LYS A 83 3.43 15.53 2.64
C LYS A 83 3.46 16.79 1.77
N MET A 84 2.31 17.30 1.35
CA MET A 84 2.22 18.59 0.62
C MET A 84 2.87 19.72 1.41
N GLN A 85 2.50 19.84 2.69
CA GLN A 85 3.04 20.88 3.58
C GLN A 85 4.55 20.74 3.78
N ARG A 86 5.05 19.51 3.99
CA ARG A 86 6.48 19.27 4.20
C ARG A 86 7.34 19.59 2.97
N HIS A 87 6.83 19.30 1.78
CA HIS A 87 7.58 19.50 0.53
C HIS A 87 7.23 20.81 -0.19
N GLY A 88 6.31 21.61 0.35
CA GLY A 88 5.83 22.86 -0.26
C GLY A 88 5.26 22.65 -1.67
N CYS A 89 4.70 21.47 -1.96
CA CYS A 89 4.25 21.11 -3.29
C CYS A 89 2.72 20.98 -3.36
N GLY A 90 2.14 21.50 -4.44
CA GLY A 90 0.73 21.29 -4.75
C GLY A 90 0.42 19.82 -5.02
N ILE A 91 -0.85 19.44 -4.87
CA ILE A 91 -1.32 18.06 -5.04
C ILE A 91 -0.97 17.49 -6.43
N GLU A 92 -0.88 18.36 -7.44
CA GLU A 92 -0.43 18.07 -8.80
C GLU A 92 0.90 17.30 -8.86
N ARG A 93 1.81 17.60 -7.93
CA ARG A 93 3.16 17.02 -7.84
C ARG A 93 3.21 15.78 -6.94
N ILE A 94 2.11 15.40 -6.31
CA ILE A 94 2.04 14.18 -5.52
C ILE A 94 1.70 13.00 -6.43
N ASN A 95 2.76 12.34 -6.89
CA ASN A 95 2.64 11.11 -7.67
C ASN A 95 2.44 9.85 -6.81
N ASP A 96 2.59 9.96 -5.49
CA ASP A 96 2.58 8.84 -4.51
C ASP A 96 1.27 8.80 -3.70
N LEU A 97 0.15 8.90 -4.41
CA LEU A 97 -1.20 8.82 -3.81
C LEU A 97 -1.68 7.38 -3.72
N VAL A 98 -1.26 6.56 -4.67
CA VAL A 98 -1.58 5.15 -4.77
C VAL A 98 -0.32 4.32 -4.73
N ALA A 99 -0.39 3.20 -4.03
CA ALA A 99 0.69 2.24 -3.89
C ALA A 99 0.14 0.82 -4.10
N LEU A 100 1.03 -0.10 -4.46
CA LEU A 100 0.71 -1.53 -4.52
C LEU A 100 1.31 -2.22 -3.31
N ARG A 101 0.55 -3.16 -2.74
CA ARG A 101 1.00 -4.08 -1.70
C ARG A 101 1.01 -5.48 -2.28
N VAL A 102 2.18 -6.11 -2.24
CA VAL A 102 2.36 -7.51 -2.59
C VAL A 102 2.47 -8.30 -1.28
N VAL A 103 1.66 -9.34 -1.13
CA VAL A 103 1.69 -10.29 -0.01
C VAL A 103 1.98 -11.66 -0.58
N LEU A 104 3.09 -12.24 -0.17
CA LEU A 104 3.51 -13.59 -0.55
C LEU A 104 3.16 -14.53 0.59
N LEU A 105 2.54 -15.66 0.27
CA LEU A 105 2.34 -16.76 1.19
C LEU A 105 3.22 -17.93 0.74
N ARG A 106 4.16 -18.33 1.61
CA ARG A 106 5.05 -19.47 1.39
C ARG A 106 4.27 -20.78 1.49
N GLU A 107 4.69 -21.81 0.75
CA GLU A 107 4.24 -23.18 1.04
C GLU A 107 4.86 -23.66 2.36
N SER A 108 4.01 -24.05 3.30
CA SER A 108 4.46 -24.60 4.59
C SER A 108 4.52 -26.12 4.52
N ASP A 109 5.66 -26.71 4.86
CA ASP A 109 5.88 -28.17 4.88
C ASP A 109 5.19 -28.89 6.06
N GLY A 110 4.03 -28.41 6.53
CA GLY A 110 3.23 -29.06 7.57
C GLY A 110 3.80 -29.03 8.99
N SER A 111 4.89 -28.30 9.24
CA SER A 111 5.39 -28.03 10.60
C SER A 111 4.80 -26.73 11.17
N ALA A 112 4.76 -26.66 12.51
CA ALA A 112 4.05 -25.70 13.39
C ALA A 112 4.02 -24.22 12.95
N PRO A 113 3.13 -23.37 13.52
CA PRO A 113 3.08 -21.94 13.18
C PRO A 113 4.44 -21.28 13.41
N HIS A 114 5.04 -20.73 12.36
CA HIS A 114 6.30 -20.01 12.45
C HIS A 114 6.11 -18.73 13.28
N GLU A 115 6.64 -18.72 14.51
CA GLU A 115 6.59 -17.56 15.42
C GLU A 115 7.56 -16.43 15.02
N ALA A 116 8.36 -16.61 13.97
CA ALA A 116 9.20 -15.56 13.37
C ALA A 116 9.30 -15.74 11.85
N ALA A 117 9.39 -14.63 11.11
CA ALA A 117 9.69 -14.66 9.68
C ALA A 117 11.04 -15.36 9.47
N ASP A 118 11.03 -16.50 8.80
CA ASP A 118 12.24 -17.24 8.51
C ASP A 118 13.14 -16.46 7.55
N GLY A 119 14.43 -16.80 7.52
CA GLY A 119 15.37 -16.24 6.55
C GLY A 119 14.89 -16.43 5.09
N GLU A 120 14.11 -17.48 4.82
CA GLU A 120 13.51 -17.73 3.51
C GLU A 120 12.34 -16.78 3.20
N ASP A 121 11.48 -16.47 4.17
CA ASP A 121 10.38 -15.50 3.99
C ASP A 121 10.95 -14.11 3.65
N VAL A 122 12.06 -13.75 4.30
CA VAL A 122 12.79 -12.50 4.04
C VAL A 122 13.43 -12.53 2.65
N ALA A 123 14.07 -13.64 2.26
CA ALA A 123 14.66 -13.81 0.94
C ALA A 123 13.62 -13.70 -0.18
N MET A 124 12.44 -14.28 0.00
CA MET A 124 11.32 -14.13 -0.95
C MET A 124 10.89 -12.68 -1.10
N CYS A 125 10.81 -11.92 -0.01
CA CYS A 125 10.46 -10.49 -0.07
C CYS A 125 11.52 -9.66 -0.80
N TYR A 126 12.81 -9.95 -0.59
CA TYR A 126 13.90 -9.24 -1.29
C TYR A 126 14.00 -9.60 -2.76
N HIS A 127 13.66 -10.84 -3.15
CA HIS A 127 13.65 -11.26 -4.55
C HIS A 127 12.59 -10.52 -5.38
N VAL A 128 11.48 -10.12 -4.75
CA VAL A 128 10.38 -9.39 -5.40
C VAL A 128 10.61 -7.87 -5.48
N LEU A 129 11.56 -7.33 -4.70
CA LEU A 129 11.89 -5.90 -4.63
C LEU A 129 12.71 -5.43 -5.83
#